data_AF-A0A925K1W3-F1
#
_entry.id   AF-A0A925K1W3-F1
#
_cell.length_a   1.000
_cell.length_b   1.000
_cell.length_c   1.000
_cell.angle_alpha   90.00
_cell.angle_beta   90.00
_cell.angle_gamma   90.00
#
_symmetry.space_group_name_H-M   'P 1'
#
loop_
_entity.id
_entity.type
_entity.pdbx_description
1 polymer ?
#
loop_
_entity_poly.entity_id
_entity_poly.type
_entity_poly.pdbx_seq_one_letter_code
_entity_poly.pdbx_strand_id
1 'polypeptide(L)'
;MNYSLIIFFVFLFHPVFSHAQDKPLNNVLNKGIVNRKTVFGKWTEDGGIERHLTYLGHVKISKGKIYKIVNSSHYWGLSHRASSRILIFNVANQYVGEYYVTIVNDLPGNMENGN
;
A
#
# COMPACT_ATOMS: atom_id res chain seq x y z
N MET A 1 44.11 -24.49 -11.28
CA MET A 1 42.63 -24.50 -11.12
C MET A 1 42.29 -23.27 -10.31
N ASN A 2 41.96 -22.18 -10.98
CA ASN A 2 42.11 -20.82 -10.44
C ASN A 2 40.80 -20.37 -9.80
N TYR A 3 40.80 -20.21 -8.47
CA TYR A 3 39.66 -19.74 -7.69
C TYR A 3 39.26 -18.27 -7.95
N SER A 4 39.98 -17.56 -8.83
CA SER A 4 39.71 -16.15 -9.17
C SER A 4 38.39 -15.87 -9.88
N LEU A 5 37.72 -16.88 -10.45
CA LEU A 5 36.47 -16.64 -11.22
C LEU A 5 35.19 -16.71 -10.36
N ILE A 6 35.26 -17.21 -9.12
CA ILE A 6 34.08 -17.44 -8.27
C ILE A 6 33.70 -16.20 -7.43
N ILE A 7 34.63 -15.25 -7.23
CA ILE A 7 34.41 -14.10 -6.34
C ILE A 7 33.63 -12.96 -7.04
N PHE A 8 33.49 -12.97 -8.37
CA PHE A 8 32.80 -11.89 -9.10
C PHE A 8 31.26 -12.02 -9.12
N PHE A 9 30.70 -13.18 -8.77
CA PHE A 9 29.24 -13.41 -8.83
C PHE A 9 28.48 -13.05 -7.55
N VAL A 10 29.17 -12.74 -6.44
CA VAL A 10 28.54 -12.50 -5.13
C VAL A 10 28.03 -11.05 -4.97
N PHE A 11 28.41 -10.12 -5.84
CA PHE A 11 28.03 -8.70 -5.74
C PHE A 11 26.81 -8.27 -6.57
N LEU A 12 26.17 -9.19 -7.33
CA LEU A 12 24.99 -8.86 -8.16
C LEU A 12 23.64 -9.07 -7.48
N PHE A 13 23.60 -9.61 -6.26
CA PHE A 13 22.40 -9.64 -5.43
C PHE A 13 22.41 -8.50 -4.41
N HIS A 14 22.34 -7.26 -4.89
CA HIS A 14 21.80 -6.21 -4.04
C HIS A 14 20.27 -6.43 -4.01
N PRO A 15 19.65 -6.77 -2.86
CA PRO A 15 18.20 -6.78 -2.78
C PRO A 15 17.71 -5.36 -3.09
N VAL A 16 17.16 -5.24 -4.29
CA VAL A 16 16.47 -4.08 -4.84
C VAL A 16 15.31 -3.73 -3.89
N PHE A 17 15.42 -2.56 -3.27
CA PHE A 17 14.40 -1.81 -2.51
C PHE A 17 13.79 -2.47 -1.25
N SER A 18 14.32 -2.12 -0.08
CA SER A 18 13.47 -1.98 1.10
C SER A 18 12.81 -0.60 1.04
N HIS A 19 11.60 -0.51 0.47
CA HIS A 19 10.70 0.60 0.79
C HIS A 19 10.54 0.61 2.31
N ALA A 20 10.84 1.75 2.96
CA ALA A 20 10.66 1.88 4.41
C ALA A 20 9.27 1.34 4.79
N GLN A 21 9.24 0.38 5.71
CA GLN A 21 8.03 -0.34 6.07
C GLN A 21 6.97 0.66 6.60
N ASP A 22 5.97 1.02 5.79
CA ASP A 22 4.91 1.96 6.16
C ASP A 22 4.06 1.31 7.28
N LYS A 23 4.28 1.77 8.52
CA LYS A 23 3.65 1.21 9.73
C LYS A 23 2.12 1.31 9.68
N PRO A 24 1.50 2.47 9.35
CA PRO A 24 0.05 2.56 9.14
C PRO A 24 -0.51 1.52 8.17
N LEU A 25 0.14 1.38 7.02
CA LEU A 25 -0.35 0.52 5.96
C LEU A 25 -0.23 -0.97 6.33
N ASN A 26 0.90 -1.37 6.93
CA ASN A 26 1.06 -2.72 7.47
C ASN A 26 0.07 -3.01 8.61
N ASN A 27 -0.27 -2.02 9.44
CA ASN A 27 -1.28 -2.21 10.48
C ASN A 27 -2.63 -2.60 9.88
N VAL A 28 -3.07 -1.93 8.82
CA VAL A 28 -4.33 -2.21 8.12
C VAL A 28 -4.28 -3.57 7.42
N LEU A 29 -3.21 -3.84 6.67
CA LEU A 29 -3.05 -5.10 5.94
C LEU A 29 -2.94 -6.33 6.86
N ASN A 30 -2.27 -6.22 8.00
CA ASN A 30 -2.12 -7.31 8.97
C ASN A 30 -3.41 -7.55 9.76
N LYS A 31 -4.16 -6.49 10.09
CA LYS A 31 -5.47 -6.63 10.73
C LYS A 31 -6.49 -7.30 9.82
N GLY A 32 -6.42 -7.05 8.51
CA GLY A 32 -7.28 -7.71 7.51
C GLY A 32 -8.77 -7.42 7.68
N ILE A 33 -9.15 -6.36 8.40
CA ILE A 33 -10.57 -6.03 8.62
C ILE A 33 -11.12 -5.31 7.39
N VAL A 34 -11.96 -6.01 6.65
CA VAL A 34 -12.56 -5.54 5.39
C VAL A 34 -13.54 -4.39 5.64
N ASN A 35 -13.53 -3.40 4.74
CA ASN A 35 -14.38 -2.21 4.70
C ASN A 35 -14.33 -1.33 5.97
N ARG A 36 -13.30 -1.49 6.81
CA ARG A 36 -13.09 -0.65 7.99
C ARG A 36 -12.08 0.45 7.71
N LYS A 37 -12.56 1.70 7.73
CA LYS A 37 -11.71 2.88 7.68
C LYS A 37 -10.91 3.01 8.98
N THR A 38 -9.60 3.19 8.85
CA THR A 38 -8.68 3.53 9.94
C THR A 38 -8.00 4.84 9.63
N VAL A 39 -8.01 5.76 10.59
CA VAL A 39 -7.40 7.09 10.46
C VAL A 39 -6.10 7.11 11.25
N PHE A 40 -5.04 7.62 10.62
CA PHE A 40 -3.71 7.77 11.23
C PHE A 40 -3.27 9.22 11.14
N GLY A 41 -2.70 9.72 12.24
CA GLY A 41 -2.40 11.15 12.36
C GLY A 41 -3.67 11.98 12.54
N LYS A 42 -3.50 13.28 12.41
CA LYS A 42 -4.58 14.26 12.50
C LYS A 42 -4.17 15.48 11.69
N TRP A 43 -5.04 15.91 10.79
CA TRP A 43 -4.80 17.14 10.06
C TRP A 43 -5.04 18.34 10.99
N THR A 44 -4.18 19.34 10.89
CA THR A 44 -4.30 20.59 11.65
C THR A 44 -4.06 21.77 10.71
N GLU A 45 -4.58 22.93 11.07
CA GLU A 45 -4.39 24.18 10.32
C GLU A 45 -2.90 24.53 10.15
N ASP A 46 -2.06 24.09 11.10
CA ASP A 46 -0.60 24.24 11.07
C ASP A 46 0.11 23.26 10.11
N GLY A 47 -0.64 22.46 9.33
CA GLY A 47 -0.09 21.53 8.35
C GLY A 47 0.11 20.10 8.85
N GLY A 48 -0.62 19.69 9.90
CA GLY A 48 -0.69 18.30 10.33
C GLY A 48 -1.09 17.36 9.19
N ILE A 49 -0.64 16.10 9.25
CA ILE A 49 -0.90 15.10 8.22
C ILE A 49 -1.90 14.07 8.75
N GLU A 50 -2.82 13.67 7.88
CA GLU A 50 -3.79 12.61 8.17
C GLU A 50 -3.85 11.61 7.04
N ARG A 51 -3.97 10.32 7.38
CA ARG A 51 -4.12 9.23 6.40
C ARG A 51 -5.35 8.42 6.73
N HIS A 52 -6.23 8.27 5.76
CA HIS A 52 -7.39 7.39 5.84
C HIS A 52 -7.09 6.16 5.02
N LEU A 53 -7.08 5.01 5.66
CA LEU A 53 -6.81 3.73 5.03
C LEU A 53 -8.00 2.79 5.23
N THR A 54 -8.46 2.15 4.16
CA THR A 54 -9.52 1.14 4.21
C THR A 54 -9.09 -0.09 3.43
N TYR A 55 -8.99 -1.25 4.11
CA TYR A 55 -8.79 -2.52 3.41
C TYR A 55 -10.11 -2.97 2.77
N LEU A 56 -10.13 -3.15 1.46
CA LEU A 56 -11.35 -3.53 0.73
C LEU A 56 -11.50 -5.05 0.57
N GLY A 57 -10.50 -5.82 0.97
CA GLY A 57 -10.45 -7.27 0.75
C GLY A 57 -9.41 -7.66 -0.30
N HIS A 58 -9.57 -8.84 -0.87
CA HIS A 58 -8.67 -9.37 -1.88
C HIS A 58 -9.38 -9.86 -3.14
N VAL A 59 -8.65 -9.83 -4.25
CA VAL A 59 -9.08 -10.34 -5.55
C VAL A 59 -8.20 -11.52 -5.95
N LYS A 60 -8.82 -12.59 -6.44
CA LYS A 60 -8.13 -13.76 -6.98
C LYS A 60 -8.23 -13.73 -8.50
N ILE A 61 -7.10 -13.74 -9.19
CA ILE A 61 -7.06 -13.81 -10.65
C ILE A 61 -6.92 -15.26 -11.14
N SER A 62 -7.20 -15.48 -12.43
CA SER A 62 -7.35 -16.79 -13.10
C SER A 62 -6.15 -17.75 -12.98
N LYS A 63 -5.00 -17.31 -12.46
CA LYS A 63 -3.80 -18.12 -12.21
C LYS A 63 -3.49 -18.32 -10.72
N GLY A 64 -4.47 -18.11 -9.85
CA GLY A 64 -4.33 -18.30 -8.41
C GLY A 64 -3.54 -17.20 -7.68
N LYS A 65 -3.08 -16.15 -8.39
CA LYS A 65 -2.49 -14.98 -7.72
C LYS A 65 -3.58 -14.21 -6.98
N ILE A 66 -3.27 -13.81 -5.75
CA ILE A 66 -4.16 -13.05 -4.89
C ILE A 66 -3.54 -11.68 -4.64
N TYR A 67 -4.36 -10.64 -4.79
CA TYR A 67 -3.98 -9.27 -4.53
C TYR A 67 -4.90 -8.65 -3.49
N LYS A 68 -4.31 -7.96 -2.52
CA LYS A 68 -4.99 -7.20 -1.48
C LYS A 68 -5.18 -5.76 -1.95
N ILE A 69 -6.37 -5.23 -1.77
CA ILE A 69 -6.74 -3.89 -2.24
C ILE A 69 -6.99 -2.98 -1.05
N VAL A 70 -6.38 -1.80 -1.05
CA VAL A 70 -6.49 -0.80 0.03
C VAL A 70 -6.78 0.56 -0.58
N ASN A 71 -7.84 1.22 -0.12
CA ASN A 71 -8.00 2.64 -0.38
C ASN A 71 -7.11 3.46 0.54
N SER A 72 -6.48 4.49 0.00
CA SER A 72 -5.63 5.42 0.73
C SER A 72 -5.97 6.85 0.34
N SER A 73 -6.38 7.65 1.32
CA SER A 73 -6.43 9.10 1.19
C SER A 73 -5.41 9.74 2.12
N HIS A 74 -4.60 10.64 1.59
CA HIS A 74 -3.60 11.38 2.33
C HIS A 74 -3.97 12.85 2.34
N TYR A 75 -4.29 13.37 3.53
CA TYR A 75 -4.62 14.76 3.76
C TYR A 75 -3.39 15.53 4.25
N TRP A 76 -3.14 16.69 3.65
CA TRP A 76 -1.94 17.48 3.88
C TRP A 76 -2.11 18.95 3.51
N GLY A 77 -1.14 19.75 3.93
CA GLY A 77 -1.05 21.18 3.61
C GLY A 77 -2.10 22.03 4.33
N LEU A 78 -1.98 23.35 4.19
CA LEU A 78 -2.77 24.31 4.97
C LEU A 78 -4.25 24.40 4.57
N SER A 79 -4.64 23.83 3.43
CA SER A 79 -6.01 23.89 2.90
C SER A 79 -6.72 22.53 2.92
N HIS A 80 -6.26 21.59 3.76
CA HIS A 80 -6.82 20.25 3.87
C HIS A 80 -6.92 19.53 2.50
N ARG A 81 -5.83 19.61 1.72
CA ARG A 81 -5.75 18.96 0.40
C ARG A 81 -5.69 17.46 0.59
N ALA A 82 -6.24 16.71 -0.37
CA ALA A 82 -6.20 15.26 -0.36
C ALA A 82 -5.61 14.71 -1.65
N SER A 83 -4.80 13.66 -1.54
CA SER A 83 -4.50 12.76 -2.65
C SER A 83 -5.07 11.39 -2.34
N SER A 84 -5.76 10.78 -3.32
CA SER A 84 -6.42 9.49 -3.15
C SER A 84 -5.87 8.46 -4.11
N ARG A 85 -5.73 7.23 -3.63
CA ARG A 85 -5.17 6.11 -4.37
C ARG A 85 -5.85 4.82 -3.97
N ILE A 86 -6.00 3.93 -4.93
CA ILE A 86 -6.23 2.51 -4.68
C ILE A 86 -4.86 1.82 -4.76
N LEU A 87 -4.44 1.22 -3.66
CA LEU A 87 -3.16 0.55 -3.51
C LEU A 87 -3.34 -0.96 -3.61
N ILE A 88 -2.41 -1.62 -4.31
CA ILE A 88 -2.45 -3.05 -4.60
C ILE A 88 -1.24 -3.70 -3.95
N PHE A 89 -1.49 -4.75 -3.16
CA PHE A 89 -0.46 -5.53 -2.49
C PHE A 89 -0.58 -7.00 -2.85
N ASN A 90 0.52 -7.75 -2.77
CA ASN A 90 0.47 -9.20 -2.84
C ASN A 90 0.10 -9.81 -1.47
N VAL A 91 0.03 -11.14 -1.40
CA VAL A 91 -0.31 -11.88 -0.17
C VAL A 91 0.67 -11.63 0.99
N ALA A 92 1.92 -11.32 0.66
CA ALA A 92 2.99 -11.00 1.61
C ALA A 92 3.01 -9.51 2.01
N ASN A 93 1.95 -8.75 1.70
CA ASN A 93 1.83 -7.30 1.95
C ASN A 93 2.89 -6.46 1.24
N GLN A 94 3.51 -6.98 0.19
CA GLN A 94 4.45 -6.21 -0.62
C GLN A 94 3.67 -5.39 -1.64
N TYR A 95 4.03 -4.13 -1.78
CA TYR A 95 3.43 -3.21 -2.75
C TYR A 95 3.65 -3.73 -4.18
N VAL A 96 2.58 -3.73 -4.97
CA VAL A 96 2.57 -4.20 -6.36
C VAL A 96 2.30 -3.03 -7.31
N GLY A 97 1.46 -2.08 -6.91
CA GLY A 97 1.08 -0.95 -7.75
C GLY A 97 -0.01 -0.11 -7.13
N GLU A 98 -0.37 0.97 -7.82
CA GLU A 98 -1.42 1.89 -7.41
C GLU A 98 -2.21 2.43 -8.61
N TYR A 99 -3.43 2.86 -8.33
CA TYR A 99 -4.27 3.62 -9.24
C TYR A 99 -4.62 4.95 -8.58
N TYR A 100 -4.34 6.06 -9.26
CA TYR A 100 -4.63 7.39 -8.75
C TYR A 100 -6.11 7.71 -8.89
N VAL A 101 -6.72 8.22 -7.82
CA VAL A 101 -8.10 8.68 -7.80
C VAL A 101 -8.08 10.14 -7.39
N THR A 102 -8.60 11.02 -8.25
CA THR A 102 -8.48 12.47 -8.04
C THR A 102 -9.30 12.95 -6.85
N ILE A 103 -10.49 12.39 -6.63
CA ILE A 103 -11.43 12.84 -5.60
C ILE A 103 -11.63 11.73 -4.57
N VAL A 104 -11.54 12.07 -3.27
CA VAL A 104 -11.71 11.11 -2.16
C VAL A 104 -13.03 10.35 -2.20
N ASN A 105 -14.10 10.98 -2.71
CA ASN A 105 -15.43 10.42 -2.78
C ASN A 105 -15.59 9.38 -3.92
N ASP A 106 -14.66 9.36 -4.86
CA ASP A 106 -14.66 8.37 -5.95
C ASP A 106 -13.99 7.05 -5.51
N LEU A 107 -13.41 7.02 -4.30
CA LEU A 107 -12.90 5.78 -3.73
C LEU A 107 -14.06 4.84 -3.37
N PRO A 108 -14.05 3.59 -3.84
CA PRO A 108 -15.14 2.65 -3.58
C PRO A 108 -15.21 2.30 -2.09
N GLY A 109 -16.41 2.27 -1.51
CA GLY A 109 -16.59 1.89 -0.09
C GLY A 109 -16.36 0.40 0.18
N ASN A 110 -16.57 -0.43 -0.84
CA ASN A 110 -16.49 -1.89 -0.78
C ASN A 110 -16.17 -2.46 -2.18
N MET A 111 -15.70 -3.70 -2.23
CA MET A 111 -15.63 -4.48 -3.47
C MET A 111 -16.75 -5.51 -3.48
N GLU A 112 -17.54 -5.55 -4.55
CA GLU A 112 -18.43 -6.69 -4.82
C GLU A 112 -17.59 -7.86 -5.32
N ASN A 113 -17.78 -9.04 -4.71
CA ASN A 113 -16.97 -10.25 -4.94
C ASN A 113 -15.51 -10.16 -4.47
N GLY A 114 -15.17 -9.15 -3.65
CA GLY A 114 -13.96 -9.16 -2.84
C GLY A 114 -14.19 -10.04 -1.60
N ASN A 115 -13.33 -11.03 -1.36
CA ASN A 115 -13.33 -11.81 -0.13
C ASN A 115 -12.37 -11.21 0.92
#